data_AF-A0A536GP04-F1
#
_entry.id   AF-A0A536GP04-F1
#
_cell.length_a   1.000
_cell.length_b   1.000
_cell.length_c   1.000
_cell.angle_alpha   90.00
_cell.angle_beta   90.00
_cell.angle_gamma   90.00
#
_symmetry.space_group_name_H-M   'P 1'
#
loop_
_entity.id
_entity.type
_entity.pdbx_description
1 polymer ?
#
loop_
_entity_poly.entity_id
_entity_poly.type
_entity_poly.pdbx_seq_one_letter_code
_entity_poly.pdbx_strand_id
1 'polypeptide(L)'
;MDSQNITKQPHSWGRYPKVKHSQVQSIYWRNELPDIAQLKGTALPFAYGRSYGDSCLNEGGISLDVSHLQRFISFDEKTGLLRCEAGISLAEILEVLV
;
A
#
# COMPACT_ATOMS: atom_id res chain seq x y z
N MET A 1 2.23 -26.87 -2.30
CA MET A 1 3.37 -26.31 -1.53
C MET A 1 2.89 -24.99 -1.00
N ASP A 2 2.57 -24.94 0.30
CA ASP A 2 1.97 -23.78 0.94
C ASP A 2 2.98 -22.64 0.99
N SER A 3 2.90 -21.73 0.02
CA SER A 3 3.55 -20.43 0.07
C SER A 3 2.94 -19.65 1.23
N GLN A 4 3.57 -19.75 2.40
CA GLN A 4 3.26 -18.88 3.53
C GLN A 4 3.40 -17.43 3.05
N ASN A 5 2.28 -16.73 2.89
CA ASN A 5 2.26 -15.30 2.63
C ASN A 5 2.98 -14.61 3.79
N ILE A 6 4.23 -14.20 3.57
CA ILE A 6 4.98 -13.40 4.53
C ILE A 6 4.24 -12.07 4.63
N THR A 7 3.41 -11.94 5.66
CA THR A 7 2.65 -10.72 5.91
C THR A 7 3.63 -9.66 6.38
N LYS A 8 3.81 -8.63 5.56
CA LYS A 8 4.66 -7.47 5.87
C LYS A 8 4.18 -6.84 7.17
N GLN A 9 5.08 -6.59 8.11
CA GLN A 9 4.75 -5.85 9.33
C GLN A 9 4.92 -4.35 9.06
N PRO A 10 3.84 -3.54 9.11
CA PRO A 10 3.93 -2.12 8.82
C PRO A 10 4.77 -1.40 9.87
N HIS A 11 5.72 -0.60 9.38
CA HIS A 11 6.55 0.26 10.21
C HIS A 11 6.87 1.55 9.45
N SER A 12 7.06 2.65 10.18
CA SER A 12 7.62 3.88 9.62
C SER A 12 9.08 3.67 9.22
N TRP A 13 9.62 4.60 8.45
CA TRP A 13 11.02 4.55 8.01
C TRP A 13 11.98 4.60 9.20
N GLY A 14 11.70 5.47 10.19
CA GLY A 14 12.48 5.62 11.40
C GLY A 14 12.25 4.53 12.44
N ARG A 15 11.34 3.57 12.20
CA ARG A 15 10.93 2.53 13.16
C ARG A 15 10.42 3.10 14.48
N TYR A 16 9.87 4.30 14.43
CA TYR A 16 9.27 5.03 15.55
C TYR A 16 8.07 5.86 15.06
N PRO A 17 6.96 5.96 15.82
CA PRO A 17 6.68 5.16 17.03
C PRO A 17 6.49 3.67 16.68
N LYS A 18 6.62 2.80 17.68
CA LYS A 18 6.27 1.39 17.54
C LYS A 18 4.80 1.22 17.90
N VAL A 19 3.97 0.88 16.93
CA VAL A 19 2.54 0.63 17.14
C VAL A 19 2.21 -0.84 16.88
N LYS A 20 1.10 -1.31 17.42
CA LYS A 20 0.49 -2.59 17.05
C LYS A 20 -0.79 -2.34 16.26
N HIS A 21 -0.84 -2.87 15.04
CA HIS A 21 -2.05 -2.91 14.23
C HIS A 21 -2.93 -4.06 14.72
N SER A 22 -4.26 -3.95 14.60
CA SER A 22 -5.15 -5.08 14.90
C SER A 22 -5.11 -6.15 13.83
N GLN A 23 -4.91 -5.74 12.58
CA GLN A 23 -4.81 -6.62 11.42
C GLN A 23 -3.91 -5.99 10.36
N VAL A 24 -3.22 -6.84 9.59
CA VAL A 24 -2.59 -6.45 8.33
C VAL A 24 -3.19 -7.30 7.22
N GLN A 25 -3.68 -6.65 6.17
CA GLN A 25 -4.30 -7.31 5.02
C GLN A 25 -3.61 -6.86 3.74
N SER A 26 -3.04 -7.81 3.00
CA SER A 26 -2.48 -7.57 1.67
C SER A 26 -3.60 -7.46 0.63
N ILE A 27 -3.49 -6.45 -0.23
CA ILE A 27 -4.42 -6.18 -1.34
C ILE A 27 -3.65 -6.31 -2.65
N TYR A 28 -3.90 -7.37 -3.39
CA TYR A 28 -3.29 -7.66 -4.70
C TYR A 28 -4.14 -7.18 -5.86
N TRP A 29 -5.46 -7.15 -5.67
CA TRP A 29 -6.42 -6.72 -6.68
C TRP A 29 -7.39 -5.67 -6.13
N ARG A 30 -7.81 -4.72 -6.98
CA ARG A 30 -8.72 -3.63 -6.58
C ARG A 30 -10.08 -4.10 -6.04
N ASN A 31 -10.54 -5.29 -6.44
CA ASN A 31 -11.78 -5.89 -5.95
C ASN A 31 -11.62 -6.62 -4.60
N GLU A 32 -10.41 -6.70 -4.04
CA GLU A 32 -10.16 -7.24 -2.70
C GLU A 32 -10.25 -6.16 -1.61
N LEU A 33 -10.41 -4.90 -1.99
CA LEU A 33 -10.59 -3.81 -1.03
C LEU A 33 -11.81 -4.09 -0.16
N PRO A 34 -11.68 -3.98 1.18
CA PRO A 34 -12.82 -4.17 2.06
C PRO A 34 -13.85 -3.06 1.83
N ASP A 35 -15.12 -3.38 2.06
CA ASP A 35 -16.16 -2.36 2.11
C ASP A 35 -15.93 -1.49 3.35
N ILE A 36 -15.43 -0.27 3.11
CA ILE A 36 -15.06 0.68 4.16
C ILE A 36 -16.27 1.03 5.04
N ALA A 37 -17.49 1.00 4.49
CA ALA A 37 -18.71 1.27 5.24
C ALA A 37 -19.03 0.17 6.29
N GLN A 38 -18.48 -1.02 6.12
CA GLN A 38 -18.72 -2.17 7.00
C GLN A 38 -17.56 -2.46 7.95
N LEU A 39 -16.46 -1.70 7.85
CA LEU A 39 -15.29 -1.91 8.69
C LEU A 39 -15.60 -1.55 10.16
N LYS A 40 -15.25 -2.48 11.06
CA LYS A 40 -15.20 -2.20 12.49
C LYS A 40 -13.84 -1.61 12.82
N GLY A 41 -13.79 -0.30 13.09
CA GLY A 41 -12.57 0.43 13.41
C GLY A 41 -12.02 1.21 12.21
N THR A 42 -10.78 1.69 12.33
CA THR A 42 -10.10 2.48 11.29
C THR A 42 -9.32 1.57 10.34
N ALA A 43 -9.23 1.96 9.08
CA ALA A 43 -8.32 1.35 8.11
C ALA A 43 -7.40 2.41 7.50
N LEU A 44 -6.14 2.05 7.29
CA LEU A 44 -5.14 2.93 6.68
C LEU A 44 -4.35 2.16 5.62
N PRO A 45 -4.27 2.66 4.38
CA PRO A 45 -3.35 2.13 3.38
C PRO A 45 -1.90 2.28 3.83
N PHE A 46 -1.15 1.21 3.73
CA PHE A 46 0.29 1.16 3.91
C PHE A 46 0.92 0.61 2.64
N ALA A 47 1.98 1.26 2.17
CA ALA A 47 2.74 0.79 1.03
C ALA A 47 4.19 0.58 1.46
N TYR A 48 5.08 1.50 1.10
CA TYR A 48 6.50 1.31 1.33
C TYR A 48 6.94 1.68 2.75
N GLY A 49 6.18 2.46 3.53
CA GLY A 49 6.63 2.86 4.89
C GLY A 49 7.87 3.76 4.87
N ARG A 50 7.89 4.73 3.94
CA ARG A 50 9.01 5.69 3.75
C ARG A 50 8.74 7.03 4.45
N SER A 51 7.55 7.20 5.02
CA SER A 51 7.28 8.27 5.98
C SER A 51 8.05 8.03 7.28
N TYR A 52 8.69 9.07 7.82
CA TYR A 52 9.46 8.96 9.07
C TYR A 52 8.57 8.84 10.32
N GLY A 53 7.42 9.50 10.32
CA GLY A 53 6.48 9.52 11.44
C GLY A 53 5.37 8.48 11.35
N ASP A 54 4.29 8.74 12.08
CA ASP A 54 3.13 7.88 12.27
C ASP A 54 2.05 7.99 11.18
N SER A 55 2.22 8.86 10.18
CA SER A 55 1.25 9.04 9.10
C SER A 55 0.94 7.77 8.29
N CYS A 56 1.78 6.75 8.39
CA CYS A 56 1.60 5.44 7.74
C CYS A 56 1.24 4.32 8.73
N LEU A 57 0.98 4.65 9.99
CA LEU A 57 0.72 3.71 11.07
C LEU A 57 -0.73 3.85 11.55
N ASN A 58 -1.37 2.73 11.88
CA ASN A 58 -2.76 2.70 12.33
C ASN A 58 -2.89 1.85 13.60
N GLU A 59 -2.50 2.43 14.74
CA GLU A 59 -2.53 1.75 16.03
C GLU A 59 -3.94 1.23 16.36
N GLY A 60 -4.05 -0.06 16.67
CA GLY A 60 -5.33 -0.74 16.94
C GLY A 60 -6.25 -0.90 15.73
N GLY A 61 -5.93 -0.30 14.58
CA GLY A 61 -6.71 -0.40 13.35
C GLY A 61 -6.13 -1.38 12.33
N ILE A 62 -6.80 -1.46 11.18
CA ILE A 62 -6.43 -2.32 10.06
C ILE A 62 -5.40 -1.60 9.19
N SER A 63 -4.27 -2.25 8.91
CA SER A 63 -3.32 -1.78 7.90
C SER A 63 -3.57 -2.55 6.60
N LEU A 64 -3.81 -1.81 5.51
CA LEU A 64 -4.03 -2.38 4.19
C LEU A 64 -2.71 -2.29 3.42
N ASP A 65 -2.00 -3.40 3.24
CA ASP A 65 -0.81 -3.44 2.40
C ASP A 65 -1.21 -3.37 0.93
N VAL A 66 -1.17 -2.15 0.40
CA VAL A 66 -1.51 -1.83 -0.99
C VAL A 66 -0.28 -1.83 -1.90
N SER A 67 0.90 -2.22 -1.39
CA SER A 67 2.13 -2.25 -2.20
C SER A 67 2.10 -3.30 -3.32
N HIS A 68 1.12 -4.19 -3.33
CA HIS A 68 0.93 -5.16 -4.41
C HIS A 68 0.06 -4.65 -5.57
N LEU A 69 -0.62 -3.52 -5.42
CA LEU A 69 -1.40 -2.87 -6.48
C LEU A 69 -0.46 -2.15 -7.48
N GLN A 70 0.21 -2.92 -8.32
CA GLN A 70 1.35 -2.50 -9.15
C GLN A 70 1.08 -2.61 -10.66
N ARG A 71 -0.11 -2.22 -11.13
CA ARG A 71 -0.41 -2.20 -12.58
C ARG A 71 -0.29 -0.81 -13.19
N PHE A 72 0.48 -0.71 -14.27
CA PHE A 72 0.34 0.37 -15.25
C PHE A 72 -0.96 0.16 -16.04
N ILE A 73 -1.80 1.20 -16.15
CA ILE A 73 -3.15 1.09 -16.77
C ILE A 73 -3.16 1.74 -18.15
N SER A 74 -2.63 2.96 -18.28
CA SER A 74 -2.54 3.67 -19.55
C SER A 74 -1.54 4.81 -19.47
N PHE A 75 -0.88 5.12 -20.57
CA PHE A 75 -0.04 6.31 -20.71
C PHE A 75 -0.42 7.05 -22.00
N ASP A 76 -0.71 8.34 -21.90
CA ASP A 76 -0.91 9.20 -23.06
C ASP A 76 0.38 9.97 -23.34
N GLU A 77 1.11 9.53 -24.36
CA GLU A 77 2.39 10.12 -24.78
C GLU A 77 2.26 11.58 -25.21
N LYS A 78 1.09 12.01 -25.71
CA LYS A 78 0.90 13.40 -26.18
C LYS A 78 0.75 14.37 -25.02
N THR A 79 0.09 13.95 -23.94
CA THR A 79 -0.17 14.78 -22.76
C THR A 79 0.78 14.51 -21.59
N GLY A 80 1.48 13.38 -21.60
CA GLY A 80 2.32 12.90 -20.50
C GLY A 80 1.50 12.32 -19.33
N LEU A 81 0.20 12.03 -19.52
CA LEU A 81 -0.65 11.54 -18.44
C LEU A 81 -0.50 10.03 -18.24
N LEU A 82 0.09 9.64 -17.10
CA LEU A 82 0.13 8.26 -16.63
C LEU A 82 -1.06 7.95 -15.72
N ARG A 83 -1.75 6.84 -15.99
CA ARG A 83 -2.66 6.18 -15.07
C ARG A 83 -2.05 4.85 -14.64
N CYS A 84 -1.86 4.68 -13.34
CA CYS A 84 -1.38 3.44 -12.75
C CYS A 84 -2.08 3.19 -11.41
N GLU A 85 -1.90 1.99 -10.86
CA GLU A 85 -2.31 1.68 -9.49
C GLU A 85 -1.37 2.34 -8.47
N ALA A 86 -1.91 2.62 -7.28
CA ALA A 86 -1.23 3.42 -6.26
C ALA A 86 -0.03 2.72 -5.61
N GLY A 87 0.12 1.41 -5.82
CA GLY A 87 1.24 0.63 -5.34
C GLY A 87 2.45 0.65 -6.27
N ILE A 88 2.41 1.33 -7.42
CA ILE A 88 3.60 1.55 -8.27
C ILE A 88 4.55 2.55 -7.60
N SER A 89 5.85 2.24 -7.55
CA SER A 89 6.86 3.17 -7.06
C SER A 89 7.24 4.20 -8.10
N LEU A 90 7.73 5.36 -7.65
CA LEU A 90 8.32 6.36 -8.54
C LEU A 90 9.53 5.80 -9.30
N ALA A 91 10.29 4.86 -8.73
CA ALA A 91 11.43 4.26 -9.40
C ALA A 91 11.00 3.42 -10.61
N GLU A 92 9.96 2.59 -10.45
CA GLU A 92 9.38 1.81 -11.57
C GLU A 92 8.80 2.72 -12.66
N ILE A 93 8.18 3.84 -12.28
CA ILE A 93 7.71 4.84 -13.26
C ILE A 93 8.88 5.37 -14.08
N LEU A 94 9.98 5.73 -13.42
CA LEU A 94 11.17 6.28 -14.09
C LEU A 94 11.82 5.24 -15.01
N GLU A 95 11.88 3.96 -14.62
CA GLU A 95 12.46 2.89 -15.44
C GLU A 95 11.76 2.68 -16.78
N VAL A 96 10.44 2.95 -16.84
CA VAL A 96 9.65 2.71 -18.04
C VAL A 96 9.47 3.97 -18.89
N LEU A 97 9.51 5.15 -18.28
CA LEU A 97 9.14 6.41 -18.95
C LEU A 97 10.31 7.38 -19.20
N VAL A 98 11.53 7.10 -18.71
CA VAL A 98 12.73 7.95 -18.87
C VAL A 98 13.87 7.17 -19.48
#